data_AF-A0A3L6PBZ9-F1
#
_entry.id   AF-A0A3L6PBZ9-F1
#
_cell.length_a   1.000
_cell.length_b   1.000
_cell.length_c   1.000
_cell.angle_alpha   90.00
_cell.angle_beta   90.00
_cell.angle_gamma   90.00
#
_symmetry.space_group_name_H-M   'P 1'
#
loop_
_entity.id
_entity.type
_entity.pdbx_description
1 polymer ?
#
loop_
_entity_poly.entity_id
_entity_poly.type
_entity_poly.pdbx_seq_one_letter_code
_entity_poly.pdbx_strand_id
1 'polypeptide(L)'
;MASEGGIIIRQHIPIYTSWKEYKKDKGQLDNFKGKLAIKFSMNGEKENVTSACADMLKGGTRQMRYRLTKKYFDGYRPIKLGLHHHVHL
;
A
#
# COMPACT_ATOMS: atom_id res chain seq x y z
N MET A 1 -5.81 -11.10 -0.79
CA MET A 1 -5.79 -11.07 0.70
C MET A 1 -7.19 -10.79 1.22
N ALA A 2 -7.82 -11.82 1.79
CA ALA A 2 -9.08 -11.70 2.53
C ALA A 2 -8.80 -11.62 4.05
N SER A 3 -7.83 -10.79 4.45
CA SER A 3 -7.62 -10.46 5.86
C SER A 3 -8.40 -9.19 6.21
N GLU A 4 -8.80 -9.04 7.47
CA GLU A 4 -9.54 -7.85 7.93
C GLU A 4 -8.72 -6.57 7.75
N GLY A 5 -7.41 -6.61 8.02
CA GLY A 5 -6.51 -5.50 7.69
C GLY A 5 -6.49 -5.18 6.19
N GLY A 6 -6.56 -6.20 5.34
CA GLY A 6 -6.71 -6.02 3.90
C GLY A 6 -8.04 -5.36 3.52
N ILE A 7 -9.15 -5.67 4.21
CA ILE A 7 -10.45 -5.03 3.98
C ILE A 7 -10.39 -3.55 4.38
N ILE A 8 -9.85 -3.25 5.55
CA ILE A 8 -9.68 -1.88 6.06
C ILE A 8 -8.89 -1.03 5.04
N ILE A 9 -7.78 -1.56 4.50
CA ILE A 9 -6.98 -0.86 3.49
C ILE A 9 -7.78 -0.58 2.22
N ARG A 10 -8.64 -1.51 1.78
CA ARG A 10 -9.43 -1.34 0.55
C ARG A 10 -10.53 -0.29 0.67
N GLN A 11 -11.16 -0.21 1.83
CA GLN A 11 -12.37 0.59 2.03
C GLN A 11 -12.09 1.96 2.64
N HIS A 12 -11.04 2.07 3.45
CA HIS A 12 -10.86 3.23 4.33
C HIS A 12 -9.52 3.93 4.21
N ILE A 13 -8.56 3.38 3.47
CA ILE A 13 -7.23 3.96 3.34
C ILE A 13 -7.06 4.54 1.93
N PRO A 14 -6.67 5.82 1.78
CA PRO A 14 -6.40 6.42 0.47
C PRO A 14 -5.21 5.73 -0.18
N ILE A 15 -5.21 5.62 -1.50
CA ILE A 15 -4.12 4.96 -2.25
C ILE A 15 -3.19 6.03 -2.78
N TYR A 16 -2.12 6.33 -2.05
CA TYR A 16 -1.07 7.23 -2.55
C TYR A 16 -0.26 6.59 -3.67
N THR A 17 0.62 7.32 -4.34
CA THR A 17 1.46 6.82 -5.44
C THR A 17 2.77 6.23 -4.93
N SER A 18 3.31 6.77 -3.82
CA SER A 18 4.58 6.33 -3.23
C SER A 18 4.46 6.08 -1.72
N TRP A 19 5.35 5.22 -1.19
CA TRP A 19 5.46 5.03 0.25
C TRP A 19 5.95 6.30 0.98
N LYS A 20 6.72 7.14 0.29
CA LYS A 20 7.22 8.40 0.85
C LYS A 20 6.08 9.34 1.26
N GLU A 21 4.95 9.31 0.55
CA GLU A 21 3.78 10.13 0.87
C GLU A 21 3.13 9.69 2.18
N TYR A 22 3.01 8.37 2.42
CA TYR A 22 2.53 7.85 3.70
C TYR A 22 3.48 8.18 4.86
N LYS A 23 4.80 8.27 4.62
CA LYS A 23 5.74 8.70 5.67
C LYS A 23 5.62 10.17 6.02
N LYS A 24 5.27 11.02 5.04
CA LYS A 24 4.99 12.45 5.25
C LYS A 24 3.68 12.64 6.01
N ASP A 25 2.67 11.86 5.65
CA ASP A 25 1.37 11.83 6.32
C ASP A 25 1.30 10.73 7.39
N LYS A 26 1.96 10.99 8.53
CA LYS A 26 1.98 10.07 9.68
C LYS A 26 0.56 9.68 10.15
N GLY A 27 -0.42 10.56 9.94
CA GLY A 27 -1.81 10.33 10.30
C GLY A 27 -2.44 9.13 9.62
N GLN A 28 -1.98 8.71 8.43
CA GLN A 28 -2.54 7.53 7.76
C GLN A 28 -2.16 6.22 8.45
N LEU A 29 -0.91 6.11 8.91
CA LEU A 29 -0.49 4.92 9.65
C LEU A 29 -1.20 4.86 11.00
N ASP A 30 -1.37 6.01 11.68
CA ASP A 30 -2.09 6.09 12.94
C ASP A 30 -3.59 5.78 12.78
N ASN A 31 -4.23 6.29 11.73
CA ASN A 31 -5.61 5.96 11.38
C ASN A 31 -5.78 4.47 11.07
N PHE A 32 -4.87 3.87 10.31
CA PHE A 32 -4.88 2.44 10.03
C PHE A 32 -4.71 1.60 11.30
N LYS A 33 -3.74 1.96 12.15
CA LYS A 33 -3.53 1.33 13.46
C LYS A 33 -4.76 1.45 14.34
N GLY A 34 -5.38 2.63 14.44
CA GLY A 34 -6.58 2.85 15.24
C GLY A 34 -7.75 1.97 14.78
N LYS A 35 -7.98 1.89 13.47
CA LYS A 35 -9.00 1.00 12.89
C LYS A 35 -8.71 -0.48 13.18
N LEU A 36 -7.45 -0.90 13.07
CA LEU A 36 -7.04 -2.27 13.44
C LEU A 36 -7.18 -2.53 14.94
N ALA A 37 -6.80 -1.58 15.79
CA ALA A 37 -6.86 -1.70 17.23
C ALA A 37 -8.30 -1.83 17.71
N ILE A 38 -9.23 -1.06 17.14
CA ILE A 38 -10.68 -1.21 17.41
C ILE A 38 -11.15 -2.60 16.96
N LYS A 39 -10.70 -3.06 15.78
CA LYS A 39 -11.16 -4.32 15.18
C LYS A 39 -10.66 -5.56 15.92
N PHE A 40 -9.44 -5.53 16.43
CA PHE A 40 -8.76 -6.64 17.10
C PHE A 40 -8.60 -6.43 18.62
N SER A 41 -9.19 -5.37 19.19
CA SER A 41 -9.03 -4.97 20.59
C SER A 41 -7.56 -4.93 21.04
N MET A 42 -6.68 -4.34 20.22
CA MET A 42 -5.23 -4.30 20.50
C MET A 42 -4.87 -3.14 21.44
N ASN A 43 -4.05 -3.42 22.45
CA ASN A 43 -3.47 -2.40 23.33
C ASN A 43 -2.22 -1.82 22.62
N GLY A 44 -2.42 -0.76 21.84
CA GLY A 44 -1.54 -0.43 20.72
C GLY A 44 -0.49 0.63 20.99
N GLU A 45 0.59 0.32 21.72
CA GLU A 45 1.79 1.20 21.81
C GLU A 45 3.09 0.39 21.96
N LYS A 46 3.32 -0.60 21.09
CA LYS A 46 4.62 -1.28 21.00
C LYS A 46 5.23 -1.07 19.61
N GLU A 47 6.55 -0.88 19.55
CA GLU A 47 7.28 -0.61 18.31
C GLU A 47 7.08 -1.73 17.27
N ASN A 48 7.08 -2.99 17.72
CA ASN A 48 6.83 -4.16 16.89
C ASN A 48 5.43 -4.19 16.25
N VAL A 49 4.41 -3.69 16.95
CA VAL A 49 3.04 -3.56 16.40
C VAL A 49 3.01 -2.47 15.34
N THR A 50 3.73 -1.37 15.57
CA THR A 50 3.81 -0.26 14.62
C THR A 50 4.50 -0.68 13.31
N SER A 51 5.60 -1.43 13.40
CA SER A 51 6.30 -1.93 12.21
C SER A 51 5.44 -2.95 11.43
N ALA A 52 4.80 -3.89 12.12
CA ALA A 52 3.91 -4.86 11.49
C ALA A 52 2.73 -4.17 10.77
N CYS A 53 2.09 -3.18 11.39
CA CYS A 53 1.03 -2.40 10.77
C CYS A 53 1.52 -1.61 9.54
N ALA A 54 2.73 -1.07 9.59
CA ALA A 54 3.33 -0.37 8.44
C ALA A 54 3.58 -1.34 7.26
N ASP A 55 4.07 -2.54 7.53
CA ASP A 55 4.28 -3.57 6.50
C ASP A 55 2.96 -4.08 5.90
N MET A 56 1.93 -4.28 6.74
CA MET A 56 0.58 -4.60 6.27
C MET A 56 0.03 -3.50 5.35
N LEU A 57 0.15 -2.24 5.77
CA LEU A 57 -0.29 -1.08 4.99
C LEU A 57 0.44 -1.00 3.64
N LYS A 58 1.77 -1.15 3.65
CA LYS A 58 2.61 -1.14 2.45
C LYS A 58 2.24 -2.28 1.49
N GLY A 59 2.05 -3.49 2.02
CA GLY A 59 1.63 -4.65 1.23
C GLY A 59 0.23 -4.49 0.62
N GLY A 60 -0.75 -4.07 1.43
CA GLY A 60 -2.12 -3.88 0.98
C GLY A 60 -2.27 -2.77 -0.06
N THR A 61 -1.59 -1.65 0.14
CA THR A 61 -1.61 -0.52 -0.82
C THR A 61 -0.91 -0.87 -2.13
N ARG A 62 0.19 -1.64 -2.09
CA ARG A 62 0.83 -2.19 -3.30
C ARG A 62 -0.13 -3.08 -4.09
N GLN A 63 -0.85 -3.98 -3.40
CA GLN A 63 -1.83 -4.84 -4.06
C GLN A 63 -2.98 -4.04 -4.66
N MET A 64 -3.46 -3.00 -3.97
CA MET A 64 -4.48 -2.10 -4.50
C MET A 64 -4.02 -1.37 -5.76
N ARG A 65 -2.81 -0.81 -5.75
CA ARG A 65 -2.22 -0.18 -6.94
C ARG A 65 -2.14 -1.17 -8.09
N TYR A 66 -1.62 -2.38 -7.86
CA TYR A 66 -1.54 -3.40 -8.90
C TYR A 66 -2.92 -3.73 -9.49
N ARG A 67 -3.96 -3.89 -8.65
CA ARG A 67 -5.33 -4.14 -9.12
C ARG A 67 -5.90 -2.98 -9.92
N LEU A 68 -5.64 -1.74 -9.51
CA LEU A 68 -6.06 -0.55 -10.26
C LEU A 68 -5.33 -0.44 -11.59
N THR A 69 -4.00 -0.58 -11.59
CA THR A 69 -3.19 -0.59 -12.81
C THR A 69 -3.69 -1.66 -13.77
N LYS A 70 -3.92 -2.88 -13.28
CA LYS A 70 -4.46 -3.96 -14.10
C LYS A 70 -5.90 -3.69 -14.56
N LYS A 71 -6.76 -3.07 -13.76
CA LYS A 71 -8.14 -2.83 -14.18
C LYS A 71 -8.25 -1.76 -15.28
N TYR A 72 -7.43 -0.72 -15.20
CA TYR A 72 -7.57 0.47 -16.05
C TYR A 72 -6.49 0.63 -17.12
N PHE A 73 -5.34 -0.03 -16.96
CA PHE A 73 -4.18 0.10 -17.84
C PHE A 73 -3.72 -1.24 -18.43
N ASP A 74 -4.41 -2.35 -18.15
CA ASP A 74 -4.14 -3.63 -18.83
C ASP A 74 -4.62 -3.53 -20.28
N GLY A 75 -3.69 -3.61 -21.22
CA GLY A 75 -3.90 -3.30 -22.65
C GLY A 75 -3.26 -1.98 -23.12
N TYR A 76 -2.93 -1.05 -22.22
CA TYR A 76 -2.01 0.05 -22.52
C TYR A 76 -0.58 -0.50 -22.54
N ARG A 77 -0.17 -1.06 -23.67
CA ARG A 77 1.27 -1.10 -23.98
C ARG A 77 1.72 0.36 -24.00
N PRO A 78 2.67 0.81 -23.15
CA PRO A 78 3.40 2.00 -23.52
C PRO A 78 3.99 1.64 -24.89
N ILE A 79 3.61 2.39 -25.91
CA ILE A 79 4.27 2.32 -27.21
C ILE A 79 5.76 2.36 -26.84
N LYS A 80 6.48 1.27 -27.15
CA LYS A 80 7.93 1.27 -27.05
C LYS A 80 8.41 2.33 -28.05
N LEU A 81 8.44 3.60 -27.64
CA LEU A 81 9.36 4.53 -28.25
C LEU A 81 10.73 3.97 -27.90
N GLY A 82 11.35 3.37 -28.92
CA GLY A 82 12.62 2.68 -28.78
C GLY A 82 13.65 3.60 -28.16
N LEU A 83 14.19 3.17 -27.02
CA LEU A 83 15.57 3.45 -26.69
C LEU A 83 16.27 2.10 -26.66
N HIS A 84 16.65 1.69 -27.86
CA HIS A 84 17.71 0.73 -28.08
C HIS A 84 19.00 1.40 -27.61
N HIS A 85 19.45 1.11 -26.40
CA HIS A 85 20.87 1.17 -26.10
C HIS A 85 21.23 -0.08 -25.30
N HIS A 86 21.87 -1.00 -26.02
CA HIS A 86 22.81 -1.96 -25.48
C HIS A 86 23.66 -1.32 -24.38
N VAL A 87 23.73 -1.96 -23.21
CA VAL A 87 25.01 -2.16 -22.54
C VAL A 87 24.97 -3.54 -21.86
N HIS A 88 25.66 -4.48 -22.50
CA HIS A 88 26.34 -5.57 -21.82
C HIS A 88 27.64 -4.96 -21.28
N LEU A 89 27.84 -5.10 -19.97
CA LEU A 89 29.06 -5.07 -19.14
C LEU A 89 28.71 -4.49 -17.77
#